data_AF-A0A3A9A366-F1
#
_entry.id   AF-A0A3A9A366-F1
#
_cell.length_a   1.000
_cell.length_b   1.000
_cell.length_c   1.000
_cell.angle_alpha   90.00
_cell.angle_beta   90.00
_cell.angle_gamma   90.00
#
_symmetry.space_group_name_H-M   'P 1'
#
loop_
_entity.id
_entity.type
_entity.pdbx_description
1 polymer ?
#
loop_
_entity_poly.entity_id
_entity_poly.type
_entity_poly.pdbx_seq_one_letter_code
_entity_poly.pdbx_strand_id
1 'polypeptide(L)'
;MRQVKVVTTWMFLCMMLSVLYYGTVEAMEETTYGYSEVSLSDVRQQFLEKYRQKQELMKYRDIGQADWPLVDSVQMIYEKHYQDDPDSLSVPYCTYNAKGNFYAEVVDKSHARIVLVYNGVSENGKCYLFVAEEEHFDTEGSMLDNTSLLEFYAVNVEEGKVYEAHKTTWGGAESQEYREATRE
;
A
#
# COMPACT_ATOMS: atom_id res chain seq x y z
N MET A 1 -23.00 -55.12 18.40
CA MET A 1 -22.05 -54.29 19.19
C MET A 1 -20.60 -54.49 18.71
N ARG A 2 -20.24 -54.02 17.52
CA ARG A 2 -18.83 -54.07 17.04
C ARG A 2 -18.45 -52.93 16.07
N GLN A 3 -19.44 -52.29 15.44
CA GLN A 3 -19.24 -51.19 14.48
C GLN A 3 -19.05 -49.80 15.13
N VAL A 4 -19.67 -49.54 16.30
CA VAL A 4 -19.60 -48.20 16.94
C VAL A 4 -18.21 -47.90 17.55
N LYS A 5 -17.46 -48.92 17.97
CA LYS A 5 -16.13 -48.73 18.59
C LYS A 5 -15.03 -48.32 17.58
N VAL A 6 -15.18 -48.64 16.30
CA VAL A 6 -14.13 -48.34 15.30
C VAL A 6 -14.15 -46.86 14.90
N VAL A 7 -15.34 -46.27 14.78
CA VAL A 7 -15.51 -44.87 14.37
C VAL A 7 -15.02 -43.89 15.45
N THR A 8 -15.29 -44.18 16.73
CA THR A 8 -14.80 -43.35 17.83
C THR A 8 -13.29 -43.40 17.98
N THR A 9 -12.66 -44.53 17.63
CA THR A 9 -11.19 -44.67 17.74
C THR A 9 -10.46 -43.92 16.62
N TRP A 10 -11.07 -43.80 15.44
CA TRP A 10 -10.52 -43.02 14.32
C TRP A 10 -10.62 -41.50 14.53
N MET A 11 -11.72 -41.00 15.10
CA MET A 11 -11.87 -39.57 15.40
C MET A 11 -10.85 -39.06 16.44
N PHE A 12 -10.54 -39.87 17.45
CA PHE A 12 -9.51 -39.52 18.44
C PHE A 12 -8.10 -39.54 17.85
N LEU A 13 -7.80 -40.43 16.90
CA LEU A 13 -6.49 -40.47 16.22
C LEU A 13 -6.27 -39.21 15.36
N CYS A 14 -7.31 -38.72 14.66
CA CYS A 14 -7.22 -37.50 13.86
C CYS A 14 -7.05 -36.23 14.70
N MET A 15 -7.71 -36.13 15.87
CA MET A 15 -7.51 -34.99 16.78
C MET A 15 -6.14 -34.98 17.46
N MET A 16 -5.52 -36.15 17.68
CA MET A 16 -4.17 -36.22 18.27
C MET A 16 -3.07 -35.90 17.24
N LEU A 17 -3.32 -36.12 15.94
CA LEU A 17 -2.40 -35.76 14.86
C LEU A 17 -2.34 -34.25 14.59
N SER A 18 -3.40 -33.49 14.90
CA SER A 18 -3.40 -32.02 14.76
C SER A 18 -2.64 -31.30 15.89
N VAL A 19 -2.35 -31.97 17.00
CA VAL A 19 -1.64 -31.37 18.15
C VAL A 19 -0.11 -31.50 18.01
N LEU A 20 0.38 -32.39 17.14
CA LEU A 20 1.81 -32.70 17.01
C LEU A 20 2.50 -32.03 15.80
N TYR A 21 1.81 -31.18 15.06
CA TYR A 21 2.35 -30.49 13.87
C TYR A 21 2.06 -28.99 13.82
N TYR A 22 1.95 -28.35 14.99
CA TYR A 22 2.20 -26.92 15.08
C TYR A 22 3.62 -26.74 15.60
N GLY A 23 4.57 -26.71 14.67
CA GLY A 23 5.83 -26.01 14.95
C GLY A 23 5.46 -24.61 15.43
N THR A 24 6.03 -24.20 16.55
CA THR A 24 5.96 -22.81 16.99
C THR A 24 6.45 -21.95 15.84
N VAL A 25 5.53 -21.25 15.17
CA VAL A 25 5.90 -20.17 14.29
C VAL A 25 6.54 -19.16 15.23
N GLU A 26 7.86 -19.05 15.20
CA GLU A 26 8.53 -17.92 15.82
C GLU A 26 7.84 -16.68 15.28
N ALA A 27 7.33 -15.84 16.19
CA ALA A 27 6.75 -14.58 15.81
C ALA A 27 7.75 -13.88 14.89
N MET A 28 7.31 -13.55 13.68
CA MET A 28 8.11 -12.80 12.72
C MET A 28 8.67 -11.59 13.48
N GLU A 29 9.99 -11.53 13.61
CA GLU A 29 10.67 -10.44 14.31
C GLU A 29 10.11 -9.13 13.74
N GLU A 30 9.48 -8.34 14.60
CA GLU A 30 9.00 -7.01 14.27
C GLU A 30 10.23 -6.20 13.90
N THR A 31 10.49 -6.09 12.59
CA THR A 31 11.62 -5.32 12.05
C THR A 31 11.42 -3.90 12.52
N THR A 32 12.12 -3.55 13.61
CA THR A 32 12.10 -2.23 14.20
C THR A 32 12.96 -1.36 13.29
N TYR A 33 12.32 -0.64 12.37
CA TYR A 33 13.00 0.26 11.45
C TYR A 33 13.61 1.43 12.23
N GLY A 34 14.93 1.52 12.21
CA GLY A 34 15.69 2.62 12.80
C GLY A 34 15.63 3.85 11.91
N TYR A 35 14.52 4.60 11.97
CA TYR A 35 14.44 5.92 11.34
C TYR A 35 15.27 6.94 12.15
N SER A 36 16.13 7.70 11.47
CA SER A 36 16.73 8.89 12.06
C SER A 36 15.67 9.99 12.13
N GLU A 37 15.43 10.54 13.32
CA GLU A 37 14.35 11.50 13.61
C GLU A 37 14.47 12.88 12.91
N VAL A 38 15.38 13.05 11.94
CA VAL A 38 15.77 14.38 11.49
C VAL A 38 15.33 14.67 10.07
N SER A 39 14.46 15.69 9.99
CA SER A 39 14.10 16.51 8.85
C SER A 39 12.89 16.07 8.01
N LEU A 40 11.67 16.32 8.52
CA LEU A 40 10.48 16.74 7.73
C LEU A 40 9.30 17.14 8.67
N SER A 41 9.57 17.82 9.80
CA SER A 41 8.54 18.07 10.83
C SER A 41 7.37 18.89 10.31
N ASP A 42 7.62 19.99 9.61
CA ASP A 42 6.56 20.96 9.31
C ASP A 42 5.65 20.47 8.17
N VAL A 43 6.25 19.82 7.16
CA VAL A 43 5.51 19.15 6.08
C VAL A 43 4.70 17.99 6.66
N ARG A 44 5.29 17.18 7.55
CA ARG A 44 4.58 16.09 8.21
C ARG A 44 3.46 16.60 9.13
N GLN A 45 3.62 17.72 9.82
CA GLN A 45 2.55 18.31 10.62
C GLN A 45 1.38 18.80 9.75
N GLN A 46 1.66 19.52 8.66
CA GLN A 46 0.63 19.98 7.73
C GLN A 46 -0.11 18.81 7.07
N PHE A 47 0.65 17.77 6.70
CA PHE A 47 0.08 16.50 6.23
C PHE A 47 -0.84 15.89 7.29
N LEU A 48 -0.37 15.73 8.53
CA LEU A 48 -1.12 15.09 9.63
C LEU A 48 -2.40 15.84 10.00
N GLU A 49 -2.42 17.16 9.89
CA GLU A 49 -3.61 17.96 10.20
C GLU A 49 -4.69 17.83 9.12
N LYS A 50 -4.32 17.97 7.85
CA LYS A 50 -5.25 17.77 6.72
C LYS A 50 -5.70 16.31 6.59
N TYR A 51 -4.80 15.37 6.87
CA TYR A 51 -5.12 13.94 6.98
C TYR A 51 -6.23 13.73 8.02
N ARG A 52 -6.06 14.26 9.24
CA ARG A 52 -7.07 14.17 10.31
C ARG A 52 -8.41 14.76 9.89
N GLN A 53 -8.41 15.92 9.22
CA GLN A 53 -9.64 16.53 8.73
C GLN A 53 -10.37 15.65 7.71
N LYS A 54 -9.66 15.07 6.74
CA LYS A 54 -10.27 14.20 5.72
C LYS A 54 -10.66 12.83 6.29
N GLN A 55 -9.93 12.34 7.29
CA GLN A 55 -10.27 11.15 8.10
C GLN A 55 -11.60 11.35 8.86
N GLU A 56 -11.84 12.51 9.47
CA GLU A 56 -13.12 12.77 10.15
C GLU A 56 -14.31 12.76 9.17
N LEU A 57 -14.08 13.18 7.92
CA LEU A 57 -15.10 13.15 6.85
C LEU A 57 -15.34 11.72 6.32
N MET A 58 -14.32 10.87 6.32
CA MET A 58 -14.38 9.52 5.79
C MET A 58 -14.11 8.49 6.90
N LYS A 59 -15.16 7.82 7.40
CA LYS A 59 -15.11 6.81 8.49
C LYS A 59 -14.27 5.55 8.17
N TYR A 60 -12.95 5.66 8.00
CA TYR A 60 -12.03 4.56 7.75
C TYR A 60 -11.06 4.30 8.91
N ARG A 61 -10.33 3.18 8.83
CA ARG A 61 -9.36 2.68 9.82
C ARG A 61 -8.08 3.52 9.75
N ASP A 62 -7.54 3.90 10.92
CA ASP A 62 -6.32 4.72 11.03
C ASP A 62 -5.11 4.06 10.33
N ILE A 63 -4.29 4.89 9.67
CA ILE A 63 -2.94 4.48 9.24
C ILE A 63 -2.07 4.35 10.50
N GLY A 64 -1.54 3.16 10.73
CA GLY A 64 -0.66 2.88 11.86
C GLY A 64 0.72 3.56 11.71
N GLN A 65 1.42 3.77 12.82
CA GLN A 65 2.80 4.27 12.78
C GLN A 65 3.74 3.34 12.00
N ALA A 66 3.45 2.03 11.99
CA ALA A 66 4.20 1.06 11.20
C ALA A 66 4.15 1.33 9.68
N ASP A 67 3.11 2.01 9.20
CA ASP A 67 2.88 2.31 7.79
C ASP A 67 3.32 3.72 7.38
N TRP A 68 3.94 4.47 8.31
CA TRP A 68 4.54 5.77 8.02
C TRP A 68 5.53 5.78 6.86
N PRO A 69 6.33 4.72 6.59
CA PRO A 69 7.16 4.66 5.40
C PRO A 69 6.35 4.73 4.09
N LEU A 70 5.14 4.17 4.07
CA LEU A 70 4.24 4.24 2.91
C LEU A 70 3.69 5.64 2.72
N VAL A 71 3.34 6.32 3.82
CA VAL A 71 2.93 7.72 3.83
C VAL A 71 4.05 8.62 3.30
N ASP A 72 5.28 8.42 3.79
CA ASP A 72 6.45 9.19 3.35
C ASP A 72 6.74 8.94 1.87
N SER A 73 6.58 7.69 1.42
CA SER A 73 6.71 7.34 0.00
C SER A 73 5.68 8.06 -0.89
N VAL A 74 4.40 8.07 -0.46
CA VAL A 74 3.33 8.81 -1.14
C VAL A 74 3.63 10.30 -1.20
N GLN A 75 4.12 10.89 -0.10
CA GLN A 75 4.48 12.31 -0.07
C GLN A 75 5.57 12.62 -1.10
N MET A 76 6.61 11.78 -1.20
CA MET A 76 7.68 11.95 -2.17
C MET A 76 7.19 11.85 -3.62
N ILE A 77 6.31 10.88 -3.92
CA ILE A 77 5.69 10.76 -5.24
C ILE A 77 4.84 12.01 -5.55
N TYR A 78 4.01 12.42 -4.58
CA TYR A 78 3.13 13.57 -4.70
C TYR A 78 3.90 14.86 -5.00
N GLU A 79 4.94 15.17 -4.23
CA GLU A 79 5.79 16.35 -4.42
C GLU A 79 6.50 16.34 -5.78
N LYS A 80 6.96 15.16 -6.24
CA LYS A 80 7.65 15.04 -7.52
C LYS A 80 6.72 15.15 -8.74
N HIS A 81 5.51 14.61 -8.64
CA HIS A 81 4.67 14.35 -9.83
C HIS A 81 3.30 15.03 -9.85
N TYR A 82 2.73 15.35 -8.69
CA TYR A 82 1.33 15.74 -8.62
C TYR A 82 1.13 17.13 -8.01
N GLN A 83 2.01 17.62 -7.14
CA GLN A 83 1.77 18.86 -6.37
C GLN A 83 1.40 20.10 -7.21
N ASP A 84 1.89 20.17 -8.44
CA ASP A 84 1.69 21.30 -9.36
C ASP A 84 0.50 21.09 -10.32
N ASP A 85 -0.18 19.94 -10.24
CA ASP A 85 -1.42 19.68 -10.97
C ASP A 85 -2.56 20.56 -10.41
N PRO A 86 -3.32 21.29 -11.26
CA PRO A 86 -4.40 22.16 -10.81
C PRO A 86 -5.53 21.42 -10.07
N ASP A 87 -5.70 20.13 -10.33
CA ASP A 87 -6.70 19.26 -9.71
C ASP A 87 -6.13 18.48 -8.51
N SER A 88 -4.88 18.73 -8.12
CA SER A 88 -4.26 18.06 -6.98
C SER A 88 -4.93 18.39 -5.65
N LEU A 89 -5.03 17.38 -4.81
CA LEU A 89 -5.39 17.57 -3.41
C LEU A 89 -4.29 18.34 -2.72
N SER A 90 -4.65 19.28 -1.85
CA SER A 90 -3.66 20.11 -1.16
C SER A 90 -2.65 19.34 -0.28
N VAL A 91 -2.96 18.08 0.05
CA VAL A 91 -2.04 17.01 0.48
C VAL A 91 -2.64 15.65 0.06
N PRO A 92 -1.83 14.59 -0.09
CA PRO A 92 -2.34 13.24 -0.30
C PRO A 92 -3.23 12.76 0.83
N TYR A 93 -4.25 11.97 0.52
CA TYR A 93 -5.07 11.29 1.52
C TYR A 93 -4.80 9.80 1.52
N CYS A 94 -4.11 9.31 2.55
CA CYS A 94 -3.78 7.90 2.71
C CYS A 94 -4.89 7.13 3.45
N THR A 95 -5.18 5.90 3.05
CA THR A 95 -6.15 5.03 3.75
C THR A 95 -5.94 3.57 3.33
N TYR A 96 -6.78 2.67 3.86
CA TYR A 96 -6.89 1.30 3.38
C TYR A 96 -8.21 1.12 2.63
N ASN A 97 -8.14 0.44 1.49
CA ASN A 97 -9.35 0.03 0.78
C ASN A 97 -10.05 -1.13 1.52
N ALA A 98 -11.23 -1.54 1.02
CA ALA A 98 -12.01 -2.63 1.62
C ALA A 98 -11.30 -4.00 1.64
N LYS A 99 -10.23 -4.18 0.84
CA LYS A 99 -9.38 -5.39 0.82
C LYS A 99 -8.21 -5.29 1.80
N GLY A 100 -8.02 -4.16 2.47
CA GLY A 100 -6.90 -3.91 3.37
C GLY A 100 -5.62 -3.44 2.68
N ASN A 101 -5.67 -3.07 1.40
CA ASN A 101 -4.51 -2.54 0.70
C ASN A 101 -4.38 -1.04 0.98
N PHE A 102 -3.17 -0.60 1.30
CA PHE A 102 -2.84 0.81 1.43
C PHE A 102 -2.99 1.50 0.07
N TYR A 103 -3.65 2.65 0.05
CA TYR A 103 -3.66 3.54 -1.10
C TYR A 103 -3.74 5.00 -0.67
N ALA A 104 -3.41 5.91 -1.58
CA ALA A 104 -3.56 7.35 -1.35
C ALA A 104 -4.20 8.06 -2.52
N GLU A 105 -5.20 8.90 -2.26
CA GLU A 105 -5.74 9.83 -3.26
C GLU A 105 -4.80 11.03 -3.37
N VAL A 106 -4.46 11.44 -4.59
CA VAL A 106 -3.54 12.56 -4.86
C VAL A 106 -4.16 13.66 -5.73
N VAL A 107 -5.09 13.30 -6.62
CA VAL A 107 -5.79 14.24 -7.52
C VAL A 107 -7.28 13.93 -7.49
N ASP A 108 -8.12 14.97 -7.45
CA ASP A 108 -9.59 14.86 -7.41
C ASP A 108 -10.23 15.71 -8.50
N LYS A 109 -10.73 15.06 -9.56
CA LYS A 109 -11.39 15.67 -10.71
C LYS A 109 -12.88 15.40 -10.66
N SER A 110 -13.67 16.17 -11.42
CA SER A 110 -15.14 16.04 -11.42
C SER A 110 -15.69 14.63 -11.67
N HIS A 111 -15.00 13.79 -12.47
CA HIS A 111 -15.44 12.42 -12.83
C HIS A 111 -14.29 11.40 -12.81
N ALA A 112 -13.18 11.74 -12.16
CA ALA A 112 -12.03 10.86 -12.05
C ALA A 112 -11.18 11.25 -10.85
N ARG A 113 -10.41 10.30 -10.32
CA ARG A 113 -9.38 10.60 -9.32
C ARG A 113 -8.14 9.80 -9.62
N ILE A 114 -6.99 10.33 -9.20
CA ILE A 114 -5.73 9.58 -9.25
C ILE A 114 -5.42 9.06 -7.86
N VAL A 115 -5.18 7.77 -7.77
CA VAL A 115 -4.76 7.07 -6.55
C VAL A 115 -3.39 6.43 -6.74
N LEU A 116 -2.60 6.42 -5.68
CA LEU A 116 -1.37 5.64 -5.55
C LEU A 116 -1.68 4.38 -4.75
N VAL A 117 -1.61 3.21 -5.38
CA VAL A 117 -1.91 1.92 -4.76
C VAL A 117 -0.61 1.24 -4.38
N TYR A 118 -0.45 0.85 -3.12
CA TYR A 118 0.73 0.12 -2.68
C TYR A 118 0.79 -1.28 -3.32
N ASN A 119 1.93 -1.61 -3.91
CA ASN A 119 2.17 -2.84 -4.66
C ASN A 119 3.33 -3.70 -4.07
N GLY A 120 3.65 -3.49 -2.80
CA GLY A 120 4.65 -4.30 -2.10
C GLY A 120 6.03 -3.66 -2.01
N VAL A 121 7.03 -4.48 -1.74
CA VAL A 121 8.44 -4.07 -1.63
C VAL A 121 9.20 -4.69 -2.81
N SER A 122 10.17 -3.96 -3.36
CA SER A 122 11.04 -4.44 -4.43
C SER A 122 11.80 -5.72 -4.06
N GLU A 123 12.25 -6.48 -5.06
CA GLU A 123 12.98 -7.75 -4.88
C GLU A 123 14.19 -7.59 -3.94
N ASN A 124 14.89 -6.47 -4.04
CA ASN A 124 16.06 -6.18 -3.20
C ASN A 124 15.73 -5.63 -1.80
N GLY A 125 14.45 -5.43 -1.46
CA GLY A 125 14.00 -4.92 -0.17
C GLY A 125 14.17 -3.41 0.05
N LYS A 126 14.62 -2.65 -0.97
CA LYS A 126 15.04 -1.24 -0.81
C LYS A 126 13.98 -0.21 -1.20
N CYS A 127 12.98 -0.61 -1.97
CA CYS A 127 11.96 0.31 -2.46
C CYS A 127 10.56 -0.15 -2.08
N TYR A 128 9.71 0.81 -1.67
CA TYR A 128 8.27 0.61 -1.65
C TYR A 128 7.71 0.85 -3.05
N LEU A 129 6.88 -0.06 -3.53
CA LEU A 129 6.33 -0.04 -4.87
C LEU A 129 4.92 0.54 -4.84
N PHE A 130 4.61 1.40 -5.80
CA PHE A 130 3.29 1.98 -5.98
C PHE A 130 2.88 1.94 -7.45
N VAL A 131 1.58 1.83 -7.68
CA VAL A 131 0.98 1.97 -9.00
C VAL A 131 0.06 3.19 -8.97
N ALA A 132 0.25 4.11 -9.90
CA ALA A 132 -0.70 5.19 -10.11
C ALA A 132 -1.85 4.71 -10.98
N GLU A 133 -3.07 4.84 -10.46
CA GLU A 133 -4.30 4.45 -11.13
C GLU A 133 -5.21 5.67 -11.27
N GLU A 134 -5.80 5.88 -12.45
CA GLU A 134 -6.93 6.79 -12.63
C GLU A 134 -8.22 5.99 -12.53
N GLU A 135 -8.97 6.22 -11.47
CA GLU A 135 -10.30 5.65 -11.29
C GLU A 135 -11.34 6.63 -11.86
N HIS A 136 -12.29 6.13 -12.63
CA HIS A 136 -13.32 6.94 -13.27
C HIS A 136 -14.69 6.71 -12.64
N PHE A 137 -15.52 7.75 -12.67
CA PHE A 137 -16.88 7.75 -12.11
C PHE A 137 -17.88 8.23 -13.16
N ASP A 138 -19.10 7.71 -13.08
CA ASP A 138 -20.23 8.27 -13.84
C ASP A 138 -20.70 9.62 -13.26
N THR A 139 -21.74 10.18 -13.88
CA THR A 139 -22.31 11.47 -13.44
C THR A 139 -23.01 11.41 -12.08
N GLU A 140 -23.35 10.21 -11.61
CA GLU A 140 -24.00 9.96 -10.32
C GLU A 140 -22.99 9.58 -9.23
N GLY A 141 -21.69 9.55 -9.56
CA GLY A 141 -20.60 9.22 -8.64
C GLY A 141 -20.35 7.72 -8.46
N SER A 142 -20.91 6.85 -9.30
CA SER A 142 -20.62 5.42 -9.27
C SER A 142 -19.32 5.12 -9.99
N MET A 143 -18.47 4.30 -9.38
CA MET A 143 -17.19 3.89 -9.97
C MET A 143 -17.41 3.03 -11.22
N LEU A 144 -16.68 3.33 -12.28
CA LEU A 144 -16.69 2.61 -13.54
C LEU A 144 -15.59 1.52 -13.55
N ASP A 145 -15.85 0.42 -14.26
CA ASP A 145 -14.89 -0.70 -14.41
C ASP A 145 -13.92 -0.46 -15.59
N ASN A 146 -13.21 0.67 -15.55
CA ASN A 146 -12.31 1.10 -16.61
C ASN A 146 -11.07 1.84 -16.07
N THR A 147 -10.60 1.47 -14.87
CA THR A 147 -9.41 2.03 -14.24
C THR A 147 -8.21 2.01 -15.19
N SER A 148 -7.54 3.16 -15.32
CA SER A 148 -6.35 3.32 -16.17
C SER A 148 -5.08 3.25 -15.32
N LEU A 149 -4.08 2.49 -15.75
CA LEU A 149 -2.75 2.50 -15.14
C LEU A 149 -1.92 3.65 -15.74
N LEU A 150 -1.42 4.55 -14.90
CA LEU A 150 -0.72 5.75 -15.34
C LEU A 150 0.80 5.62 -15.27
N GLU A 151 1.32 5.02 -14.20
CA GLU A 151 2.77 4.86 -13.96
C GLU A 151 3.00 3.84 -12.84
N PHE A 152 4.20 3.27 -12.80
CA PHE A 152 4.69 2.48 -11.68
C PHE A 152 5.87 3.20 -11.04
N TYR A 153 5.83 3.30 -9.72
CA TYR A 153 6.83 4.00 -8.92
C TYR A 153 7.52 3.04 -7.96
N ALA A 154 8.83 3.22 -7.81
CA ALA A 154 9.61 2.63 -6.73
C ALA A 154 10.19 3.76 -5.89
N VAL A 155 10.01 3.70 -4.57
CA VAL A 155 10.46 4.75 -3.66
C VAL A 155 11.46 4.20 -2.67
N ASN A 156 12.69 4.71 -2.74
CA ASN A 156 13.70 4.48 -1.72
C ASN A 156 13.67 5.66 -0.74
N VAL A 157 13.01 5.44 0.40
CA VAL A 157 12.83 6.47 1.44
C VAL A 157 14.17 6.84 2.09
N GLU A 158 15.09 5.89 2.24
CA GLU A 158 16.42 6.15 2.82
C GLU A 158 17.26 7.08 1.94
N GLU A 159 17.17 6.91 0.62
CA GLU A 159 17.89 7.73 -0.36
C GLU A 159 17.12 9.00 -0.77
N GLY A 160 15.85 9.14 -0.37
CA GLY A 160 15.00 10.25 -0.80
C GLY A 160 14.74 10.24 -2.31
N LYS A 161 14.64 9.06 -2.95
CA LYS A 161 14.46 8.93 -4.39
C LYS A 161 13.16 8.23 -4.79
N VAL A 162 12.55 8.75 -5.85
CA VAL A 162 11.43 8.15 -6.57
C VAL A 162 11.90 7.78 -7.96
N TYR A 163 11.71 6.53 -8.35
CA TYR A 163 12.06 5.96 -9.66
C TYR A 163 10.79 5.61 -10.42
N GLU A 164 10.74 6.01 -11.68
CA GLU A 164 9.64 5.77 -12.60
C GLU A 164 9.93 4.58 -13.51
N ALA A 165 9.00 3.64 -13.58
CA ALA A 165 9.13 2.51 -14.49
C ALA A 165 8.88 2.90 -15.96
N HIS A 166 8.21 4.02 -16.21
CA HIS A 166 7.78 4.47 -17.54
C HIS A 166 6.93 3.44 -18.26
N LYS A 167 5.97 2.86 -17.53
CA LYS A 167 5.00 1.90 -18.10
C LYS A 167 3.58 2.13 -17.59
N THR A 168 2.62 1.78 -18.44
CA THR A 168 1.18 1.89 -18.17
C THR A 168 0.48 0.53 -18.22
N THR A 169 1.23 -0.57 -18.08
CA THR A 169 0.68 -1.94 -18.09
C THR A 169 1.53 -2.84 -17.19
N TRP A 170 0.91 -3.86 -16.58
CA TRP A 170 1.62 -4.81 -15.70
C TRP A 170 2.78 -5.54 -16.40
N GLY A 171 2.59 -5.93 -17.67
CA GLY A 171 3.60 -6.65 -18.47
C GLY A 171 4.48 -5.76 -19.35
N GLY A 172 4.42 -4.44 -19.21
CA GLY A 172 5.26 -3.51 -19.97
C GLY A 172 6.73 -3.59 -19.56
N ALA A 173 7.63 -3.32 -20.50
CA ALA A 173 9.05 -3.17 -20.19
C ALA A 173 9.27 -1.91 -19.35
N GLU A 174 10.09 -2.03 -18.32
CA GLU A 174 10.37 -0.95 -17.37
C GLU A 174 11.59 -0.13 -17.81
N SER A 175 11.79 1.03 -17.19
CA SER A 175 12.99 1.83 -17.36
C SER A 175 14.21 1.09 -16.77
N GLN A 176 15.40 1.40 -17.29
CA GLN A 176 16.63 0.81 -16.76
C GLN A 176 16.89 1.26 -15.32
N GLU A 177 16.64 2.53 -15.02
CA GLU A 177 16.84 3.09 -13.68
C GLU A 177 15.94 2.41 -12.64
N TYR A 178 14.67 2.19 -12.99
CA TYR A 178 13.73 1.44 -12.14
C TYR A 178 14.24 0.02 -11.87
N ARG A 179 14.61 -0.75 -12.91
CA ARG A 179 15.14 -2.11 -12.73
C ARG A 179 16.41 -2.16 -11.89
N GLU A 180 17.32 -1.21 -12.07
CA GLU A 180 18.54 -1.15 -11.26
C GLU A 180 18.22 -0.87 -9.78
N ALA A 181 17.22 -0.01 -9.52
CA ALA A 181 16.78 0.34 -8.18
C ALA A 181 15.99 -0.79 -7.50
N THR A 182 15.16 -1.54 -8.23
CA THR A 182 14.27 -2.57 -7.66
C THR A 182 14.84 -3.99 -7.72
N ARG A 183 15.65 -4.27 -8.74
CA ARG A 183 16.09 -5.61 -9.18
C ARG A 183 14.96 -6.52 -9.67
N GLU A 184 13.88 -5.95 -10.19
CA GLU A 184 12.84 -6.71 -10.93
C GLU A 184 13.26 -7.09 -12.36
#